data_AF-A0A7J4I890-F1
#
_entry.id   AF-A0A7J4I890-F1
#
_cell.length_a   1.000
_cell.length_b   1.000
_cell.length_c   1.000
_cell.angle_alpha   90.00
_cell.angle_beta   90.00
_cell.angle_gamma   90.00
#
_symmetry.space_group_name_H-M   'P 1'
#
loop_
_entity.id
_entity.type
_entity.pdbx_description
1 polymer ?
#
loop_
_entity_poly.entity_id
_entity_poly.type
_entity_poly.pdbx_seq_one_letter_code
_entity_poly.pdbx_strand_id
1 'polypeptide(L)'
;MDFIVQDALKSAQDLDLSHAMVGQANIKVIGSGGAGNNMVSWLYKKGIKGAEIIACNTDKQHLDISYADKKFLIGKDLTRGLGCGG
;
A
#
# COMPACT_ATOMS: atom_id res chain seq x y z
N MET A 1 45.08 21.49 17.75
CA MET A 1 43.69 21.87 17.42
C MET A 1 43.12 20.94 16.36
N ASP A 2 43.94 20.51 15.41
CA ASP A 2 43.57 19.62 14.30
C ASP A 2 43.10 18.23 14.75
N PHE A 3 43.62 17.72 15.87
CA PHE A 3 43.19 16.43 16.43
C PHE A 3 41.71 16.44 16.85
N ILE A 4 41.26 17.52 17.51
CA ILE A 4 39.86 17.67 17.94
C ILE A 4 38.94 17.82 16.72
N VAL A 5 39.39 18.55 15.70
CA VAL A 5 38.64 18.73 14.45
C VAL A 5 38.53 17.42 13.67
N GLN A 6 39.61 16.64 13.59
CA GLN A 6 39.58 15.33 12.95
C GLN A 6 38.71 14.32 13.69
N ASP A 7 38.76 14.30 15.02
CA ASP A 7 37.96 13.39 15.83
C ASP A 7 36.45 13.73 15.76
N ALA A 8 36.12 15.02 15.70
CA ALA A 8 34.75 15.50 15.46
C ALA A 8 34.25 15.15 14.04
N LEU A 9 35.10 15.26 13.01
CA LEU A 9 34.74 14.89 11.64
C LEU A 9 34.54 13.37 11.48
N LYS A 10 35.36 12.57 12.19
CA LYS A 10 35.28 11.11 12.16
C LYS A 10 34.07 10.59 12.93
N SER A 11 33.78 11.15 14.11
CA SER A 11 32.56 10.83 14.88
C SER A 11 31.28 11.30 14.19
N ALA A 12 31.33 12.39 13.41
CA ALA A 12 30.20 12.81 12.56
C ALA A 12 29.96 11.86 11.37
N GLN A 13 31.00 11.18 10.87
CA GLN A 13 30.89 10.17 9.81
C GLN A 13 30.37 8.82 10.34
N ASP A 14 30.60 8.51 11.62
CA ASP A 14 30.09 7.30 12.29
C ASP A 14 28.64 7.45 12.81
N LEU A 15 27.99 8.60 12.61
CA LEU A 15 26.53 8.75 12.76
C LEU A 15 25.82 8.12 11.56
N ASP A 16 25.98 6.81 11.46
CA ASP A 16 25.25 5.98 10.52
C ASP A 16 23.78 5.86 10.96
N LEU A 17 23.01 6.90 10.63
CA LEU A 17 21.55 6.93 10.72
C LEU A 17 20.88 5.81 9.90
N SER A 18 21.62 5.08 9.06
CA SER A 18 21.08 3.93 8.31
C SER A 18 20.82 2.71 9.21
N HIS A 19 21.42 2.65 10.40
CA HIS A 19 21.29 1.53 11.34
C HIS A 19 20.23 1.71 12.44
N ALA A 20 19.50 2.84 12.46
CA ALA A 20 18.22 2.90 13.18
C ALA A 20 17.19 2.09 12.38
N MET A 21 17.22 0.76 12.53
CA MET A 21 16.34 -0.18 11.85
C MET A 21 14.87 -0.02 12.29
N VAL A 22 14.24 1.08 11.88
CA VAL A 22 12.78 1.14 11.79
C VAL A 22 12.44 0.28 10.57
N GLY A 23 12.06 -0.98 10.82
CA GLY A 23 11.68 -1.90 9.76
C GLY A 23 10.66 -1.24 8.82
N GLN A 24 10.87 -1.36 7.51
CA GLN A 24 9.94 -0.80 6.54
C GLN A 24 8.60 -1.53 6.67
N ALA A 25 7.56 -0.81 7.09
CA ALA A 25 6.23 -1.40 7.27
C ALA A 25 5.68 -1.90 5.93
N ASN A 26 5.21 -3.14 5.89
CA ASN A 26 4.51 -3.70 4.74
C ASN A 26 3.05 -3.25 4.76
N ILE A 27 2.74 -2.14 4.08
CA ILE A 27 1.41 -1.54 4.08
C ILE A 27 0.57 -2.11 2.95
N LYS A 28 -0.67 -2.49 3.26
CA LYS A 28 -1.67 -2.92 2.29
C LYS A 28 -2.97 -2.17 2.52
N VAL A 29 -3.56 -1.63 1.46
CA VAL A 29 -4.85 -0.92 1.51
C VAL A 29 -5.88 -1.75 0.76
N ILE A 30 -6.92 -2.19 1.46
CA ILE A 30 -7.96 -3.06 0.91
C ILE A 30 -9.28 -2.30 0.85
N GLY A 31 -9.80 -2.10 -0.36
CA GLY A 31 -11.14 -1.57 -0.61
C GLY A 31 -12.13 -2.70 -0.76
N SER A 32 -13.19 -2.70 0.07
CA SER A 32 -14.26 -3.71 0.01
C SER A 32 -15.57 -3.10 -0.49
N GLY A 33 -16.23 -3.80 -1.42
CA GLY A 33 -17.50 -3.38 -1.99
C GLY A 33 -17.40 -2.15 -2.89
N GLY A 34 -18.55 -1.53 -3.20
CA GLY A 34 -18.60 -0.49 -4.23
C GLY A 34 -17.82 0.78 -3.89
N ALA A 35 -18.13 1.40 -2.74
CA ALA A 35 -17.44 2.61 -2.31
C ALA A 35 -15.95 2.35 -2.03
N GLY A 36 -15.62 1.20 -1.43
CA GLY A 36 -14.25 0.79 -1.16
C GLY A 36 -13.43 0.66 -2.45
N ASN A 37 -13.96 -0.05 -3.45
CA ASN A 37 -13.33 -0.18 -4.77
C ASN A 37 -13.10 1.16 -5.47
N ASN A 38 -14.04 2.11 -5.35
CA ASN A 38 -13.87 3.46 -5.90
C ASN A 38 -12.71 4.19 -5.22
N MET A 39 -12.59 4.08 -3.89
CA MET A 39 -11.52 4.73 -3.13
C MET A 39 -10.15 4.15 -3.47
N VAL A 40 -10.00 2.83 -3.49
CA VAL A 40 -8.71 2.21 -3.86
C VAL A 40 -8.34 2.47 -5.32
N SER A 41 -9.33 2.54 -6.22
CA SER A 41 -9.09 2.96 -7.61
C SER A 41 -8.58 4.40 -7.71
N TRP A 42 -9.08 5.30 -6.86
CA TRP A 42 -8.59 6.67 -6.77
C TRP A 42 -7.16 6.71 -6.22
N LEU A 43 -6.87 5.98 -5.14
CA LEU A 43 -5.53 5.88 -4.55
C LEU A 43 -4.50 5.34 -5.57
N TYR A 44 -4.88 4.30 -6.32
CA TYR A 44 -4.06 3.73 -7.38
C TYR A 44 -3.76 4.76 -8.48
N LYS A 45 -4.79 5.46 -8.98
CA LYS A 45 -4.63 6.51 -10.00
C LYS A 45 -3.83 7.71 -9.52
N LYS A 46 -3.84 8.00 -8.22
CA LYS A 46 -3.00 9.04 -7.62
C LYS A 46 -1.53 8.63 -7.48
N GLY A 47 -1.19 7.36 -7.71
CA GLY A 47 0.19 6.88 -7.72
C GLY A 47 0.82 6.83 -6.33
N ILE A 48 0.03 6.46 -5.31
CA ILE A 48 0.55 6.28 -3.95
C ILE A 48 1.68 5.24 -3.95
N LYS A 49 2.79 5.60 -3.30
CA LYS A 49 3.95 4.74 -3.11
C LYS A 49 3.99 4.21 -1.68
N GLY A 50 4.55 3.01 -1.52
CA GLY A 50 4.76 2.41 -0.20
C GLY A 50 3.58 1.62 0.36
N ALA A 51 2.49 1.47 -0.40
CA ALA A 51 1.38 0.58 -0.05
C ALA A 51 0.94 -0.25 -1.26
N GLU A 52 0.63 -1.53 -1.05
CA GLU A 52 -0.02 -2.37 -2.06
C GLU A 52 -1.54 -2.14 -2.02
N ILE A 53 -2.12 -1.80 -3.17
CA ILE A 53 -3.53 -1.46 -3.31
C ILE A 53 -4.31 -2.69 -3.76
N ILE A 54 -5.35 -3.04 -3.02
CA ILE A 54 -6.14 -4.26 -3.22
C ILE A 54 -7.63 -3.90 -3.30
N ALA A 55 -8.31 -4.39 -4.33
CA ALA A 55 -9.75 -4.28 -4.49
C ALA A 55 -10.43 -5.63 -4.22
N CYS A 56 -11.56 -5.61 -3.50
CA CYS A 56 -12.32 -6.80 -3.12
C CYS A 56 -13.81 -6.53 -3.29
N ASN A 57 -14.50 -7.34 -4.09
CA ASN A 57 -15.94 -7.17 -4.30
C ASN A 57 -16.63 -8.49 -4.63
N THR A 58 -17.93 -8.56 -4.36
CA THR A 58 -18.82 -9.65 -4.82
C THR A 58 -19.36 -9.40 -6.22
N ASP A 59 -19.35 -8.13 -6.67
CA ASP A 59 -19.70 -7.70 -8.01
C ASP A 59 -18.47 -7.77 -8.92
N LYS A 60 -18.53 -8.67 -9.92
CA LYS A 60 -17.46 -8.84 -10.90
C LYS A 60 -17.37 -7.65 -11.85
N GLN A 61 -18.49 -7.10 -12.28
CA GLN A 61 -18.54 -6.00 -13.24
C GLN A 61 -17.85 -4.76 -12.65
N HIS A 62 -18.12 -4.46 -11.38
CA HIS A 62 -17.46 -3.35 -10.71
C HIS A 62 -15.98 -3.62 -10.47
N LEU A 63 -15.60 -4.86 -10.14
CA LEU A 63 -14.20 -5.23 -9.96
C LEU A 63 -13.39 -5.11 -11.27
N ASP A 64 -13.98 -5.48 -12.40
CA ASP A 64 -13.34 -5.42 -13.73
C ASP A 64 -12.96 -3.97 -14.09
N ILE A 65 -13.83 -2.98 -13.81
CA ILE A 65 -13.57 -1.55 -14.09
C ILE A 65 -12.73 -0.83 -13.02
N SER A 66 -12.47 -1.47 -11.88
CA SER A 66 -11.68 -0.89 -10.78
C SER A 66 -10.17 -0.91 -11.09
N TYR A 67 -9.38 -0.10 -10.38
CA TYR A 67 -7.91 -0.04 -10.51
C TYR A 67 -7.26 -0.41 -9.18
N ALA A 68 -6.36 -1.38 -9.18
CA ALA A 68 -5.64 -1.88 -8.01
C ALA A 68 -4.47 -2.78 -8.47
N ASP A 69 -3.48 -3.00 -7.60
CA ASP A 69 -2.40 -3.97 -7.85
C ASP A 69 -2.95 -5.42 -7.84
N LYS A 70 -3.94 -5.69 -6.97
CA LYS A 70 -4.64 -6.98 -6.89
C LYS A 70 -6.15 -6.79 -6.80
N LYS A 71 -6.88 -7.74 -7.40
CA LYS A 71 -8.35 -7.76 -7.41
C LYS A 71 -8.85 -9.13 -6.96
N PHE A 72 -9.77 -9.14 -6.00
CA PHE A 72 -10.37 -10.36 -5.45
C PHE A 72 -11.89 -10.35 -5.65
N LEU A 73 -12.37 -11.32 -6.41
CA LEU A 73 -13.81 -11.63 -6.49
C LEU A 73 -14.17 -12.56 -5.34
N ILE A 74 -14.86 -12.05 -4.33
CA ILE A 74 -15.33 -12.83 -3.19
C ILE A 74 -16.74 -13.35 -3.43
N GLY A 75 -17.08 -14.49 -2.81
CA GLY A 75 -18.41 -15.05 -2.90
C GLY A 75 -18.80 -15.55 -4.29
N LYS A 76 -17.83 -15.91 -5.15
CA LYS A 76 -18.08 -16.35 -6.54
C LYS A 76 -19.16 -17.42 -6.65
N ASP A 77 -19.13 -18.45 -5.80
CA ASP A 77 -20.09 -19.56 -5.86
C ASP A 77 -21.47 -19.17 -5.31
N LEU A 78 -21.53 -18.16 -4.44
CA LEU A 78 -22.75 -17.68 -3.79
C LEU A 78 -23.47 -16.61 -4.64
N THR A 79 -22.73 -15.60 -5.11
CA THR A 79 -23.29 -14.45 -5.84
C THR A 79 -23.17 -14.59 -7.35
N ARG A 80 -22.38 -15.56 -7.84
CA ARG A 80 -22.08 -15.75 -9.28
C ARG A 80 -21.45 -14.50 -9.92
N GLY A 81 -20.88 -13.61 -9.11
CA GLY A 81 -20.31 -12.34 -9.57
C GLY A 81 -21.32 -11.22 -9.82
N LEU A 82 -22.57 -11.35 -9.34
CA LEU A 82 -23.65 -10.38 -9.54
C LEU A 82 -23.76 -9.31 -8.44
N GLY A 83 -22.92 -9.37 -7.41
CA GLY A 83 -23.05 -8.52 -6.22
C GLY A 83 -23.93 -9.14 -5.12
N CYS A 84 -24.00 -8.46 -3.97
CA CYS A 84 -24.71 -8.95 -2.77
C CYS A 84 -26.09 -8.31 -2.55
N GLY A 85 -26.53 -7.40 -3.44
CA GLY A 85 -27.88 -6.81 -3.40
C GLY A 85 -28.19 -6.00 -2.13
N GLY A 86 -27.23 -5.21 -1.66
CA GLY A 86 -27.42 -4.25 -0.56
C GLY A 86 -28.12 -2.97 -1.00
#